data_AF-A0A9Q5Z4F6-F1
#
_entry.id   AF-A0A9Q5Z4F6-F1
#
_cell.length_a   1.000
_cell.length_b   1.000
_cell.length_c   1.000
_cell.angle_alpha   90.00
_cell.angle_beta   90.00
_cell.angle_gamma   90.00
#
_symmetry.space_group_name_H-M   'P 1'
#
loop_
_entity.id
_entity.type
_entity.pdbx_description
1 polymer ?
#
loop_
_entity_poly.entity_id
_entity_poly.type
_entity_poly.pdbx_seq_one_letter_code
_entity_poly.pdbx_strand_id
1 'polypeptide(L)'
;MGKRKKKTKNRFPWLEQENLFIPHTAHQIITDAGWEKIPWGDAAKFFHQQTISDWRESFLEWVDVSDLISAQRLDIDLDDNAAVDKFLEGYSPSQINVVVAKAVYDTHAWVRVLLISTPNDEEPYFHNHEIEAILLGVHLRRYLNAHDIPIINDCQNAVRYLQGMYANIGWQPRDCVSIAHRLKIAQATKVYNEQTWDEEWLEQKDEEE
;
A
#
# COMPACT_ATOMS: atom_id res chain seq x y z
N MET A 1 23.30 33.81 -43.77
CA MET A 1 22.43 33.49 -42.61
C MET A 1 22.72 32.08 -42.13
N GLY A 2 23.57 31.91 -41.11
CA GLY A 2 23.84 30.59 -40.51
C GLY A 2 23.09 30.47 -39.18
N LYS A 3 22.10 29.58 -39.10
CA LYS A 3 21.39 29.27 -37.84
C LYS A 3 22.38 28.66 -36.85
N ARG A 4 22.69 29.36 -35.75
CA ARG A 4 23.44 28.79 -34.62
C ARG A 4 22.66 27.59 -34.06
N LYS A 5 23.24 26.38 -34.14
CA LYS A 5 22.75 25.22 -33.39
C LYS A 5 22.80 25.58 -31.90
N LYS A 6 21.65 25.60 -31.22
CA LYS A 6 21.58 25.69 -29.76
C LYS A 6 22.38 24.51 -29.22
N LYS A 7 23.47 24.77 -28.50
CA LYS A 7 24.13 23.76 -27.66
C LYS A 7 23.06 23.28 -26.67
N THR A 8 22.66 22.02 -26.80
CA THR A 8 21.96 21.30 -25.74
C THR A 8 22.79 21.46 -24.48
N LYS A 9 22.21 22.07 -23.44
CA LYS A 9 22.84 22.12 -22.11
C LYS A 9 23.15 20.68 -21.71
N ASN A 10 24.40 20.38 -21.36
CA ASN A 10 24.72 19.15 -20.62
C ASN A 10 23.80 19.14 -19.40
N ARG A 11 22.83 18.21 -19.38
CA ARG A 11 22.12 17.88 -18.16
C ARG A 11 23.10 17.13 -17.25
N PHE A 12 22.95 17.30 -15.94
CA PHE A 12 23.75 16.58 -14.97
C PHE A 12 23.51 15.06 -15.10
N PRO A 13 24.51 14.18 -14.89
CA PRO A 13 24.38 12.74 -15.14
C PRO A 13 23.23 12.04 -14.39
N TRP A 14 22.84 12.51 -13.21
CA TRP A 14 21.69 11.97 -12.46
C TRP A 14 20.32 12.43 -12.99
N LEU A 15 20.29 13.29 -14.03
CA LEU A 15 19.11 13.62 -14.83
C LEU A 15 19.06 12.83 -16.14
N GLU A 16 20.06 11.97 -16.42
CA GLU A 16 19.93 10.92 -17.42
C GLU A 16 19.00 9.87 -16.81
N GLN A 17 17.77 9.83 -17.30
CA GLN A 17 16.74 8.92 -16.84
C GLN A 17 17.27 7.48 -16.94
N GLU A 18 17.50 6.83 -15.80
CA GLU A 18 17.43 5.36 -15.74
C GLU A 18 16.08 5.01 -16.36
N ASN A 19 16.11 4.28 -17.47
CA ASN A 19 14.90 3.85 -18.12
C ASN A 19 14.19 2.88 -17.16
N LEU A 20 13.28 3.41 -16.34
CA LEU A 20 12.50 2.63 -15.36
C LEU A 20 11.66 1.58 -16.08
N PHE A 21 11.34 1.78 -17.36
CA PHE A 21 10.47 0.91 -18.10
C PHE A 21 11.12 -0.45 -18.39
N ILE A 22 10.47 -1.51 -17.93
CA ILE A 22 10.76 -2.89 -18.35
C ILE A 22 9.66 -3.33 -19.32
N PRO A 23 9.99 -3.79 -20.53
CA PRO A 23 9.01 -4.32 -21.48
C PRO A 23 8.17 -5.44 -20.87
N HIS A 24 6.91 -5.52 -21.27
CA HIS A 24 6.01 -6.58 -20.82
C HIS A 24 6.55 -7.98 -21.16
N THR A 25 6.56 -8.88 -20.19
CA THR A 25 6.91 -10.29 -20.36
C THR A 25 5.82 -11.20 -19.83
N ALA A 26 5.78 -12.45 -20.29
CA ALA A 26 4.84 -13.45 -19.78
C ALA A 26 5.17 -13.88 -18.33
N HIS A 27 6.38 -13.58 -17.85
CA HIS A 27 6.87 -13.96 -16.53
C HIS A 27 7.29 -12.70 -15.79
N GLN A 28 6.32 -12.02 -15.16
CA GLN A 28 6.55 -10.84 -14.34
C GLN A 28 5.70 -10.89 -13.08
N ILE A 29 6.26 -10.50 -11.94
CA ILE A 29 5.51 -10.29 -10.70
C ILE A 29 4.87 -8.91 -10.80
N ILE A 30 3.56 -8.85 -10.69
CA ILE A 30 2.78 -7.63 -10.82
C ILE A 30 2.42 -7.14 -9.41
N THR A 31 2.75 -5.90 -9.08
CA THR A 31 2.48 -5.32 -7.77
C THR A 31 1.62 -4.06 -7.86
N ASP A 32 0.83 -3.80 -6.82
CA ASP A 32 -0.01 -2.60 -6.66
C ASP A 32 -0.29 -2.36 -5.18
N ALA A 33 -0.43 -1.11 -4.78
CA ALA A 33 -1.04 -0.74 -3.51
C ALA A 33 -2.45 -0.18 -3.71
N GLY A 34 -3.33 -0.40 -2.74
CA GLY A 34 -4.71 0.07 -2.84
C GLY A 34 -5.42 0.11 -1.50
N TRP A 35 -6.60 0.71 -1.50
CA TRP A 35 -7.52 0.64 -0.36
C TRP A 35 -8.49 -0.52 -0.49
N GLU A 36 -8.78 -1.16 0.64
CA GLU A 36 -9.88 -2.10 0.79
C GLU A 36 -10.72 -1.75 2.02
N LYS A 37 -12.01 -2.09 1.96
CA LYS A 37 -12.91 -1.98 3.12
C LYS A 37 -13.05 -3.33 3.77
N ILE A 38 -12.84 -3.38 5.08
CA ILE A 38 -13.06 -4.57 5.90
C ILE A 38 -14.07 -4.29 7.02
N PRO A 39 -14.79 -5.31 7.51
CA PRO A 39 -15.56 -5.17 8.75
C PRO A 39 -14.66 -4.78 9.92
N TRP A 40 -15.14 -3.91 10.83
CA TRP A 40 -14.35 -3.53 12.02
C TRP A 40 -13.94 -4.73 12.88
N GLY A 41 -14.84 -5.70 13.05
CA GLY A 41 -14.55 -6.93 13.79
C GLY A 41 -13.44 -7.80 13.19
N ASP A 42 -13.08 -7.56 11.93
CA ASP A 42 -11.99 -8.26 11.25
C ASP A 42 -10.62 -7.59 11.44
N ALA A 43 -10.57 -6.37 11.99
CA ALA A 43 -9.31 -5.63 12.22
C ALA A 43 -8.29 -6.45 13.04
N ALA A 44 -8.77 -7.16 14.07
CA ALA A 44 -7.94 -7.99 14.94
C ALA A 44 -7.30 -9.20 14.23
N LYS A 45 -7.71 -9.52 13.00
CA LYS A 45 -7.03 -10.53 12.16
C LYS A 45 -5.71 -10.00 11.58
N PHE A 46 -5.61 -8.67 11.42
CA PHE A 46 -4.54 -8.01 10.68
C PHE A 46 -3.64 -7.13 11.54
N PHE A 47 -4.18 -6.61 12.64
CA PHE A 47 -3.50 -5.62 13.46
C PHE A 47 -3.47 -6.02 14.93
N HIS A 48 -2.42 -5.60 15.63
CA HIS A 48 -2.34 -5.65 17.07
C HIS A 48 -3.45 -4.80 17.71
N GLN A 49 -3.85 -5.21 18.91
CA GLN A 49 -4.88 -4.48 19.67
C GLN A 49 -4.47 -3.00 19.91
N GLN A 50 -3.17 -2.73 20.09
CA GLN A 50 -2.68 -1.36 20.28
C GLN A 50 -2.91 -0.50 19.03
N THR A 51 -2.54 -0.99 17.84
CA THR A 51 -2.79 -0.28 16.57
C THR A 51 -4.27 0.06 16.39
N ILE A 52 -5.16 -0.89 16.73
CA ILE A 52 -6.62 -0.69 16.64
C ILE A 52 -7.09 0.38 17.62
N SER A 53 -6.58 0.37 18.86
CA SER A 53 -6.92 1.37 19.88
C SER A 53 -6.42 2.77 19.49
N ASP A 54 -5.16 2.90 19.06
CA ASP A 54 -4.55 4.18 18.68
C ASP A 54 -5.29 4.82 17.50
N TRP A 55 -5.62 4.00 16.48
CA TRP A 55 -6.40 4.46 15.35
C TRP A 55 -7.80 4.90 15.78
N ARG A 56 -8.45 4.14 16.68
CA ARG A 56 -9.79 4.47 17.17
C ARG A 56 -9.79 5.80 17.93
N GLU A 57 -8.82 6.03 18.80
CA GLU A 57 -8.68 7.29 19.53
C GLU A 57 -8.55 8.46 18.56
N SER A 58 -7.63 8.35 17.59
CA SER A 58 -7.47 9.37 16.54
C SER A 58 -8.75 9.58 15.74
N PHE A 59 -9.44 8.52 15.32
CA PHE A 59 -10.69 8.62 14.57
C PHE A 59 -11.76 9.40 15.34
N LEU A 60 -11.91 9.14 16.65
CA LEU A 60 -12.90 9.81 17.49
C LEU A 60 -12.59 11.29 17.73
N GLU A 61 -11.32 11.70 17.68
CA GLU A 61 -10.93 13.12 17.79
C GLU A 61 -11.35 13.96 16.57
N TRP A 62 -11.38 13.36 15.39
CA TRP A 62 -11.60 14.08 14.12
C TRP A 62 -13.01 13.93 13.56
N VAL A 63 -13.76 12.91 13.98
CA VAL A 63 -15.10 12.64 13.44
C VAL A 63 -16.13 13.60 14.00
N ASP A 64 -17.09 14.01 13.17
CA ASP A 64 -18.27 14.73 13.64
C ASP A 64 -19.19 13.76 14.41
N VAL A 65 -19.26 13.95 15.72
CA VAL A 65 -20.07 13.13 16.63
C VAL A 65 -21.57 13.22 16.29
N SER A 66 -22.04 14.37 15.78
CA SER A 66 -23.44 14.55 15.36
C SER A 66 -23.80 13.60 14.22
N ASP A 67 -22.90 13.41 13.26
CA ASP A 67 -23.08 12.48 12.14
C ASP A 67 -23.14 11.04 12.63
N LEU A 68 -22.30 10.67 13.61
CA LEU A 68 -22.30 9.32 14.19
C LEU A 68 -23.61 8.99 14.91
N ILE A 69 -24.10 9.91 15.74
CA ILE A 69 -25.36 9.76 16.49
C ILE A 69 -26.54 9.66 15.51
N SER A 70 -26.57 10.54 14.51
CA SER A 70 -27.59 10.56 13.47
C SER A 70 -27.62 9.27 12.66
N ALA A 71 -26.44 8.74 12.30
CA ALA A 71 -26.33 7.46 11.57
C ALA A 71 -26.87 6.28 12.37
N GLN A 72 -26.74 6.30 13.70
CA GLN A 72 -27.31 5.29 14.59
C GLN A 72 -28.77 5.55 14.98
N ARG A 73 -29.35 6.67 14.55
CA ARG A 73 -30.72 7.10 14.89
C ARG A 73 -30.94 7.20 16.40
N LEU A 74 -29.92 7.64 17.13
CA LEU A 74 -30.00 7.91 18.56
C LEU A 74 -30.41 9.37 18.77
N ASP A 75 -31.13 9.61 19.86
CA ASP A 75 -31.52 10.95 20.30
C ASP A 75 -30.68 11.29 21.54
N ILE A 76 -29.53 11.91 21.30
CA ILE A 76 -28.57 12.32 22.33
C ILE A 76 -28.37 13.82 22.19
N ASP A 77 -28.55 14.54 23.29
CA ASP A 77 -28.25 15.96 23.34
C ASP A 77 -26.72 16.15 23.29
N LEU A 78 -26.24 16.91 22.29
CA LEU A 78 -24.81 17.19 22.13
C LEU A 78 -24.26 18.07 23.26
N ASP A 79 -25.12 18.78 24.00
CA ASP A 79 -24.72 19.54 25.19
C ASP A 79 -24.57 18.64 26.44
N ASP A 80 -25.04 17.39 26.41
CA ASP A 80 -24.84 16.40 27.47
C ASP A 80 -23.54 15.62 27.25
N ASN A 81 -22.42 16.21 27.68
CA ASN A 81 -21.09 15.60 27.59
C ASN A 81 -21.04 14.18 28.18
N ALA A 82 -21.77 13.89 29.26
CA ALA A 82 -21.74 12.57 29.88
C ALA A 82 -22.45 11.51 29.02
N ALA A 83 -23.54 11.89 28.35
CA ALA A 83 -24.23 11.01 27.40
C ALA A 83 -23.39 10.78 26.13
N VAL A 84 -22.74 11.85 25.64
CA VAL A 84 -21.82 11.78 24.49
C VAL A 84 -20.63 10.86 24.79
N ASP A 85 -19.95 11.05 25.93
CA ASP A 85 -18.80 10.22 26.33
C ASP A 85 -19.18 8.74 26.40
N LYS A 86 -20.32 8.42 27.04
CA LYS A 86 -20.82 7.05 27.14
C LYS A 86 -21.16 6.43 25.78
N PHE A 87 -21.67 7.22 24.84
CA PHE A 87 -21.90 6.76 23.47
C PHE A 87 -20.57 6.45 22.77
N LEU A 88 -19.60 7.36 22.86
CA LEU A 88 -18.29 7.20 22.24
C LEU A 88 -17.49 6.03 22.84
N GLU A 89 -17.60 5.75 24.14
CA GLU A 89 -17.00 4.56 24.78
C GLU A 89 -17.46 3.25 24.13
N GLY A 90 -18.74 3.16 23.76
CA GLY A 90 -19.33 1.98 23.12
C GLY A 90 -19.27 1.98 21.59
N TYR A 91 -18.86 3.08 20.98
CA TYR A 91 -18.90 3.22 19.52
C TYR A 91 -17.84 2.36 18.84
N SER A 92 -18.27 1.67 17.78
CA SER A 92 -17.41 1.04 16.79
C SER A 92 -17.97 1.27 15.39
N PRO A 93 -17.12 1.58 14.39
CA PRO A 93 -17.58 1.70 13.01
C PRO A 93 -18.01 0.32 12.49
N SER A 94 -18.90 0.29 11.50
CA SER A 94 -19.29 -0.97 10.85
C SER A 94 -18.17 -1.53 9.95
N GLN A 95 -17.45 -0.63 9.29
CA GLN A 95 -16.33 -0.93 8.39
C GLN A 95 -15.23 0.11 8.54
N ILE A 96 -14.01 -0.30 8.22
CA ILE A 96 -12.84 0.56 8.14
C ILE A 96 -12.17 0.40 6.78
N ASN A 97 -11.47 1.44 6.34
CA ASN A 97 -10.56 1.33 5.21
C ASN A 97 -9.21 0.81 5.72
N VAL A 98 -8.57 -0.03 4.94
CA VAL A 98 -7.19 -0.46 5.14
C VAL A 98 -6.41 -0.24 3.86
N VAL A 99 -5.12 0.08 3.98
CA VAL A 99 -4.21 0.02 2.83
C VAL A 99 -3.67 -1.41 2.73
N VAL A 100 -3.64 -1.91 1.51
CA VAL A 100 -3.12 -3.23 1.17
C VAL A 100 -2.06 -3.13 0.07
N ALA A 101 -0.94 -3.81 0.30
CA ALA A 101 0.07 -4.11 -0.70
C ALA A 101 -0.26 -5.45 -1.37
N LYS A 102 -0.06 -5.56 -2.68
CA LYS A 102 -0.48 -6.72 -3.48
C LYS A 102 0.65 -7.16 -4.39
N ALA A 103 0.83 -8.47 -4.53
CA ALA A 103 1.78 -9.07 -5.47
C ALA A 103 1.16 -10.31 -6.13
N VAL A 104 1.23 -10.40 -7.45
CA VAL A 104 0.64 -11.50 -8.22
C VAL A 104 1.65 -12.09 -9.19
N TYR A 105 1.76 -13.43 -9.18
CA TYR A 105 2.51 -14.21 -10.15
C TYR A 105 1.90 -15.60 -10.30
N ASP A 106 1.48 -15.96 -11.52
CA ASP A 106 0.85 -17.26 -11.82
C ASP A 106 -0.30 -17.59 -10.83
N THR A 107 -0.20 -18.68 -10.07
CA THR A 107 -1.19 -19.08 -9.06
C THR A 107 -1.00 -18.38 -7.71
N HIS A 108 0.02 -17.53 -7.56
CA HIS A 108 0.31 -16.78 -6.34
C HIS A 108 -0.35 -15.40 -6.39
N ALA A 109 -1.17 -15.11 -5.39
CA ALA A 109 -1.80 -13.82 -5.19
C ALA A 109 -1.62 -13.45 -3.72
N TRP A 110 -0.59 -12.67 -3.41
CA TRP A 110 -0.23 -12.31 -2.05
C TRP A 110 -0.75 -10.92 -1.73
N VAL A 111 -1.23 -10.76 -0.50
CA VAL A 111 -1.68 -9.48 0.04
C VAL A 111 -1.00 -9.25 1.38
N ARG A 112 -0.53 -8.04 1.62
CA ARG A 112 -0.13 -7.58 2.95
C ARG A 112 -1.04 -6.44 3.36
N VAL A 113 -1.66 -6.55 4.52
CA VAL A 113 -2.44 -5.47 5.12
C VAL A 113 -1.47 -4.57 5.88
N LEU A 114 -1.40 -3.29 5.50
CA LEU A 114 -0.34 -2.37 5.95
C LEU A 114 -0.76 -1.51 7.14
N LEU A 115 -1.94 -0.90 7.06
CA LEU A 115 -2.45 0.03 8.09
C LEU A 115 -3.96 0.18 7.99
N ILE A 116 -4.56 0.66 9.08
CA ILE A 116 -5.94 1.18 9.11
C ILE A 116 -5.90 2.63 8.61
N SER A 117 -6.65 2.92 7.56
CA SER A 117 -6.45 4.11 6.72
C SER A 117 -7.42 5.24 7.05
N THR A 118 -6.88 6.45 7.04
CA THR A 118 -7.58 7.73 6.88
C THR A 118 -7.23 8.33 5.52
N PRO A 119 -7.89 7.93 4.40
CA PRO A 119 -7.39 8.13 3.03
C PRO A 119 -6.88 9.52 2.66
N ASN A 120 -7.49 10.57 3.22
CA ASN A 120 -7.10 11.96 3.00
C ASN A 120 -5.68 12.27 3.49
N ASP A 121 -5.24 11.60 4.57
CA ASP A 121 -3.92 11.80 5.17
C ASP A 121 -2.84 11.02 4.41
N GLU A 122 -3.18 9.86 3.85
CA GLU A 122 -2.22 9.01 3.14
C GLU A 122 -2.05 9.33 1.66
N GLU A 123 -3.07 9.91 1.00
CA GLU A 123 -3.03 10.21 -0.44
C GLU A 123 -1.76 10.97 -0.89
N PRO A 124 -1.26 12.00 -0.16
CA PRO A 124 -0.03 12.70 -0.53
C PRO A 124 1.23 11.82 -0.54
N TYR A 125 1.23 10.74 0.24
CA TYR A 125 2.37 9.85 0.45
C TYR A 125 2.13 8.42 -0.05
N PHE A 126 1.10 8.22 -0.88
CA PHE A 126 0.66 6.89 -1.30
C PHE A 126 1.74 6.06 -2.01
N HIS A 127 2.73 6.73 -2.62
CA HIS A 127 3.91 6.08 -3.19
C HIS A 127 4.70 5.23 -2.18
N ASN A 128 4.63 5.52 -0.88
CA ASN A 128 5.22 4.68 0.16
C ASN A 128 4.53 3.32 0.24
N HIS A 129 3.22 3.25 0.01
CA HIS A 129 2.50 1.97 -0.03
C HIS A 129 2.82 1.17 -1.30
N GLU A 130 3.09 1.86 -2.41
CA GLU A 130 3.59 1.22 -3.63
C GLU A 130 4.99 0.61 -3.43
N ILE A 131 5.84 1.24 -2.60
CA ILE A 131 7.12 0.65 -2.18
C ILE A 131 6.86 -0.68 -1.45
N GLU A 132 5.94 -0.70 -0.48
CA GLU A 132 5.57 -1.93 0.25
C GLU A 132 5.01 -3.02 -0.68
N ALA A 133 4.26 -2.65 -1.72
CA ALA A 133 3.77 -3.59 -2.73
C ALA A 133 4.92 -4.20 -3.54
N ILE A 134 5.91 -3.40 -3.93
CA ILE A 134 7.12 -3.90 -4.60
C ILE A 134 7.92 -4.82 -3.68
N LEU A 135 8.08 -4.47 -2.39
CA LEU A 135 8.77 -5.33 -1.40
C LEU A 135 8.05 -6.68 -1.21
N LEU A 136 6.72 -6.68 -1.19
CA LEU A 136 5.94 -7.93 -1.21
C LEU A 136 6.22 -8.75 -2.48
N GLY A 137 6.38 -8.09 -3.63
CA GLY A 137 6.81 -8.73 -4.87
C GLY A 137 8.23 -9.32 -4.79
N VAL A 138 9.17 -8.63 -4.14
CA VAL A 138 10.53 -9.15 -3.87
C VAL A 138 10.45 -10.39 -2.98
N HIS A 139 9.60 -10.37 -1.95
CA HIS A 139 9.41 -11.53 -1.09
C HIS A 139 8.85 -12.73 -1.85
N LEU A 140 7.84 -12.52 -2.69
CA LEU A 140 7.30 -13.55 -3.57
C LEU A 140 8.36 -14.10 -4.52
N ARG A 141 9.18 -13.24 -5.11
CA ARG A 141 10.29 -13.65 -6.00
C ARG A 141 11.27 -14.58 -5.29
N ARG A 142 11.63 -14.25 -4.04
CA ARG A 142 12.52 -15.07 -3.20
C ARG A 142 11.90 -16.42 -2.86
N TYR A 143 10.62 -16.42 -2.48
CA TYR A 143 9.87 -17.65 -2.22
C TYR A 143 9.87 -18.60 -3.43
N LEU A 144 9.79 -18.05 -4.64
CA LEU A 144 9.83 -18.81 -5.90
C LEU A 144 11.25 -19.25 -6.31
N ASN A 145 12.30 -18.81 -5.61
CA ASN A 145 13.71 -18.98 -6.00
C ASN A 145 14.00 -18.55 -7.45
N ALA A 146 13.39 -17.44 -7.89
CA ALA A 146 13.39 -17.00 -9.28
C ALA A 146 13.88 -15.55 -9.45
N HIS A 147 15.17 -15.34 -9.23
CA HIS A 147 15.81 -14.01 -9.16
C HIS A 147 15.73 -13.19 -10.45
N ASP A 148 15.49 -13.83 -11.59
CA ASP A 148 15.40 -13.20 -12.91
C ASP A 148 14.01 -12.64 -13.24
N ILE A 149 12.98 -13.01 -12.46
CA ILE A 149 11.61 -12.52 -12.71
C ILE A 149 11.54 -11.00 -12.42
N PRO A 150 11.15 -10.17 -13.41
CA PRO A 150 10.94 -8.75 -13.20
C PRO A 150 9.76 -8.48 -12.28
N ILE A 151 9.90 -7.48 -11.42
CA ILE A 151 8.85 -6.96 -10.54
C ILE A 151 8.38 -5.63 -11.10
N ILE A 152 7.08 -5.52 -11.35
CA ILE A 152 6.48 -4.42 -12.10
C ILE A 152 5.46 -3.69 -11.23
N ASN A 153 5.57 -2.36 -11.21
CA ASN A 153 4.63 -1.44 -10.56
C ASN A 153 4.37 -0.23 -11.46
N ASP A 154 3.26 0.48 -11.28
CA ASP A 154 2.93 1.65 -12.09
C ASP A 154 3.28 3.00 -11.45
N CYS A 155 3.78 2.99 -10.21
CA CYS A 155 4.32 4.16 -9.53
C CYS A 155 5.82 4.33 -9.79
N GLN A 156 6.15 5.28 -10.68
CA GLN A 156 7.55 5.58 -11.02
C GLN A 156 8.41 5.99 -9.81
N ASN A 157 7.83 6.62 -8.80
CA ASN A 157 8.57 7.04 -7.61
C ASN A 157 8.97 5.84 -6.74
N ALA A 158 8.08 4.88 -6.56
CA ALA A 158 8.36 3.64 -5.84
C ALA A 158 9.40 2.79 -6.57
N VAL A 159 9.26 2.64 -7.90
CA VAL A 159 10.25 1.93 -8.74
C VAL A 159 11.62 2.59 -8.63
N ARG A 160 11.70 3.92 -8.77
CA ARG A 160 12.98 4.64 -8.67
C ARG A 160 13.63 4.49 -7.30
N TYR A 161 12.82 4.43 -6.24
CA TYR A 161 13.34 4.25 -4.88
C TYR A 161 14.04 2.90 -4.70
N LEU A 162 13.55 1.84 -5.37
CA LEU A 162 14.01 0.46 -5.16
C LEU A 162 14.96 -0.10 -6.25
N GLN A 163 15.07 0.57 -7.41
CA GLN A 163 15.86 0.08 -8.55
C GLN A 163 17.35 -0.13 -8.24
N GLY A 164 17.91 0.64 -7.30
CA GLY A 164 19.29 0.49 -6.81
C GLY A 164 19.37 -0.18 -5.44
N MET A 165 18.44 -1.10 -5.14
CA MET A 165 18.49 -1.95 -3.94
C MET A 165 18.18 -3.41 -4.27
N TYR A 166 17.38 -3.62 -5.32
CA TYR A 166 16.98 -4.93 -5.80
C TYR A 166 17.01 -4.97 -7.32
N ALA A 167 17.50 -6.08 -7.86
CA ALA A 167 17.58 -6.27 -9.30
C ALA A 167 16.19 -6.40 -9.94
N ASN A 168 16.09 -6.06 -11.24
CA ASN A 168 14.92 -6.30 -12.09
C ASN A 168 13.59 -5.71 -11.56
N ILE A 169 13.63 -4.54 -10.91
CA ILE A 169 12.42 -3.76 -10.60
C ILE A 169 12.19 -2.75 -11.73
N GLY A 170 10.94 -2.64 -12.19
CA GLY A 170 10.60 -1.77 -13.31
C GLY A 170 9.20 -1.18 -13.26
N TRP A 171 9.01 -0.19 -14.11
CA TRP A 171 7.76 0.53 -14.30
C TRP A 171 7.01 0.04 -15.54
N GLN A 172 5.70 -0.15 -15.43
CA GLN A 172 4.77 -0.30 -16.56
C GLN A 172 3.49 0.50 -16.29
N PRO A 173 2.72 0.89 -17.32
CA PRO A 173 1.47 1.63 -17.13
C PRO A 173 0.37 0.84 -16.40
N ARG A 174 -0.65 1.56 -15.89
CA ARG A 174 -1.71 1.04 -15.01
C ARG A 174 -2.42 -0.22 -15.52
N ASP A 175 -2.64 -0.27 -16.84
CA ASP A 175 -3.31 -1.39 -17.50
C ASP A 175 -2.52 -2.70 -17.35
N CYS A 176 -1.19 -2.62 -17.32
CA CYS A 176 -0.31 -3.76 -17.09
C CYS A 176 -0.35 -4.27 -15.63
N VAL A 177 -0.73 -3.43 -14.66
CA VAL A 177 -0.86 -3.83 -13.24
C VAL A 177 -2.30 -4.15 -12.80
N SER A 178 -3.24 -4.18 -13.77
CA SER A 178 -4.68 -4.32 -13.49
C SER A 178 -5.08 -5.59 -12.74
N ILE A 179 -4.26 -6.65 -12.78
CA ILE A 179 -4.51 -7.89 -12.04
C ILE A 179 -4.26 -7.67 -10.55
N ALA A 180 -3.11 -7.12 -10.17
CA ALA A 180 -2.82 -6.74 -8.78
C ALA A 180 -3.82 -5.70 -8.28
N HIS A 181 -4.16 -4.70 -9.12
CA HIS A 181 -5.12 -3.68 -8.73
C HIS A 181 -6.49 -4.22 -8.32
N ARG A 182 -6.99 -5.23 -9.04
CA ARG A 182 -8.31 -5.81 -8.80
C ARG A 182 -8.30 -6.91 -7.73
N LEU A 183 -7.13 -7.41 -7.34
CA LEU A 183 -7.00 -8.43 -6.31
C LEU A 183 -7.63 -7.95 -5.00
N LYS A 184 -8.44 -8.81 -4.37
CA LYS A 184 -9.03 -8.57 -3.04
C LYS A 184 -8.37 -9.44 -1.98
N ILE A 185 -8.39 -9.02 -0.71
CA ILE A 185 -7.89 -9.83 0.41
C ILE A 185 -8.48 -11.25 0.38
N ALA A 186 -9.80 -11.36 0.13
CA ALA A 186 -10.50 -12.65 0.09
C ALA A 186 -10.09 -13.59 -1.07
N GLN A 187 -9.38 -13.07 -2.08
CA GLN A 187 -8.88 -13.83 -3.23
C GLN A 187 -7.41 -14.21 -3.07
N ALA A 188 -6.74 -13.71 -2.04
CA ALA A 188 -5.33 -13.92 -1.84
C ALA A 188 -5.04 -15.39 -1.47
N THR A 189 -4.00 -15.95 -2.06
CA THR A 189 -3.46 -17.26 -1.67
C THR A 189 -2.57 -17.19 -0.44
N LYS A 190 -2.08 -15.99 -0.09
CA LYS A 190 -1.40 -15.70 1.17
C LYS A 190 -1.72 -14.29 1.64
N VAL A 191 -2.00 -14.13 2.93
CA VAL A 191 -2.26 -12.83 3.55
C VAL A 191 -1.28 -12.61 4.70
N TYR A 192 -0.55 -11.51 4.65
CA TYR A 192 0.33 -11.04 5.70
C TYR A 192 -0.36 -9.98 6.55
N ASN A 193 -0.26 -10.17 7.86
CA ASN A 193 -0.63 -9.20 8.89
C ASN A 193 0.63 -8.56 9.49
N GLU A 194 0.48 -7.66 10.47
CA GLU A 194 1.61 -6.98 11.13
C GLU A 194 2.67 -7.97 11.65
N GLN A 195 2.25 -9.08 12.26
CA GLN A 195 3.17 -10.05 12.88
C GLN A 195 3.88 -10.95 11.85
N THR A 196 3.10 -11.57 10.97
CA THR A 196 3.60 -12.60 10.04
C THR A 196 4.55 -12.03 9.00
N TRP A 197 4.43 -10.74 8.67
CA TRP A 197 5.39 -10.09 7.79
C TRP A 197 6.77 -10.04 8.43
N ASP A 198 6.88 -9.55 9.66
CA ASP A 198 8.16 -9.38 10.34
C ASP A 198 8.87 -10.72 10.62
N GLU A 199 8.09 -11.78 10.83
CA GLU A 199 8.64 -13.13 11.02
C GLU A 199 9.26 -13.73 9.75
N GLU A 200 8.67 -13.45 8.59
CA GLU A 200 9.12 -14.02 7.31
C GLU A 200 10.05 -13.10 6.52
N TRP A 201 9.98 -11.79 6.75
CA TRP A 201 10.76 -10.80 6.01
C TRP A 201 12.11 -10.56 6.68
N LEU A 202 13.16 -11.09 6.06
CA LEU A 202 14.54 -10.72 6.33
C LEU A 202 15.01 -9.74 5.26
N GLU A 203 15.28 -8.49 5.64
CA GLU A 203 15.90 -7.49 4.76
C GLU A 203 17.32 -7.92 4.38
N GLN A 204 17.43 -8.68 3.30
CA GLN A 204 18.68 -8.89 2.58
C GLN A 204 18.63 -8.00 1.34
N LYS A 205 19.67 -7.21 1.06
CA LYS A 205 19.76 -6.43 -0.19
C LYS A 205 20.45 -7.29 -1.23
N ASP A 206 20.00 -7.23 -2.47
CA ASP A 206 20.58 -8.05 -3.54
C ASP A 206 21.95 -7.47 -4.02
N GLU A 207 22.37 -6.29 -3.55
CA GLU A 207 23.58 -5.56 -3.99
C GLU A 207 24.87 -5.83 -3.20
N GLU A 208 24.91 -6.82 -2.30
CA GLU A 208 26.14 -7.21 -1.60
C GLU A 208 26.96 -8.30 -2.33
N GLU A 209 27.03 -8.24 -3.67
CA GLU A 209 27.99 -9.01 -4.50
C GLU A 209 29.00 -8.12 -5.23
#